data_AF-A0A8J3CYF3-F1
#
_entry.id   AF-A0A8J3CYF3-F1
#
_cell.length_a   1.000
_cell.length_b   1.000
_cell.length_c   1.000
_cell.angle_alpha   90.00
_cell.angle_beta   90.00
_cell.angle_gamma   90.00
#
_symmetry.space_group_name_H-M   'P 1'
#
loop_
_entity.id
_entity.type
_entity.pdbx_description
1 polymer ?
#
loop_
_entity_poly.entity_id
_entity_poly.type
_entity_poly.pdbx_seq_one_letter_code
_entity_poly.pdbx_strand_id
1 'polypeptide(L)' 'MNNLLKLFTEGQSYLEFIDRWSALLNSQGEPNPDYFIEDNLHLKEQGYEQWNKVIKFFLQSNEDES' A
#
# COMPACT_ATOMS: atom_id res chain seq x y z
N MET A 1 6.78 12.07 1.21
CA MET A 1 5.99 11.97 2.45
C MET A 1 6.10 10.58 3.08
N ASN A 2 5.94 9.50 2.32
CA ASN A 2 5.95 8.12 2.81
C ASN A 2 7.23 7.72 3.57
N ASN A 3 8.40 8.24 3.18
CA ASN A 3 9.68 7.87 3.82
C ASN A 3 9.77 8.29 5.30
N LEU A 4 9.18 9.43 5.70
CA LEU A 4 9.23 9.86 7.10
C LEU A 4 8.38 8.97 8.01
N LEU A 5 7.23 8.51 7.50
CA LEU A 5 6.37 7.56 8.20
C LEU A 5 7.05 6.20 8.34
N LYS A 6 7.72 5.72 7.28
CA LYS A 6 8.51 4.50 7.33
C LYS A 6 9.61 4.59 8.39
N LEU A 7 10.42 5.65 8.35
CA LEU A 7 11.50 5.87 9.33
C LEU A 7 10.97 5.95 10.77
N PHE A 8 9.79 6.53 10.98
CA PHE A 8 9.18 6.58 12.31
C PHE A 8 8.85 5.19 12.87
N THR A 9 8.48 4.24 12.01
CA THR A 9 8.23 2.85 12.46
C THR A 9 9.51 2.09 12.82
N GLU A 10 10.68 2.54 12.34
CA GLU A 10 11.95 1.88 12.62
C GLU A 10 12.28 1.97 14.12
N GLY A 11 12.47 0.81 14.76
CA GLY A 11 12.73 0.70 16.21
C GLY A 11 11.50 0.58 17.09
N GLN A 12 10.29 0.59 16.53
CA GLN A 12 9.05 0.31 17.26
C GLN A 12 8.60 -1.12 16.97
N SER A 13 8.80 -2.06 17.89
CA SER A 13 8.50 -3.48 17.68
C SER A 13 7.03 -3.83 17.48
N TYR A 14 6.13 -2.87 17.66
CA TYR A 14 4.68 -3.01 17.51
C TYR A 14 4.12 -2.24 16.31
N LEU A 15 4.98 -1.62 15.50
CA LEU A 15 4.59 -0.89 14.30
C LEU A 15 5.28 -1.46 13.08
N GLU A 16 4.51 -1.61 12.01
CA GLU A 16 5.07 -1.94 10.72
C GLU A 16 4.50 -1.03 9.64
N PHE A 17 5.31 -0.74 8.63
CA PHE A 17 4.95 0.17 7.55
C PHE A 17 4.64 -0.61 6.26
N ILE A 18 3.43 -0.43 5.74
CA ILE A 18 2.99 -1.02 4.47
C ILE A 18 2.92 0.06 3.40
N ASP A 19 3.73 -0.05 2.35
CA ASP A 19 3.62 0.83 1.17
C ASP A 19 2.53 0.35 0.22
N ARG A 20 1.32 0.88 0.40
CA ARG A 20 0.18 0.63 -0.50
C ARG A 20 0.20 1.48 -1.76
N TRP A 21 1.01 2.56 -1.80
CA TRP A 21 0.99 3.51 -2.90
C TRP A 21 1.59 2.91 -4.17
N SER A 22 2.69 2.17 -4.05
CA SER A 22 3.34 1.52 -5.19
C SER A 22 2.41 0.60 -5.98
N ALA A 23 1.44 -0.04 -5.32
CA ALA A 23 0.48 -0.92 -5.97
C ALA A 23 -0.56 -0.19 -6.84
N LEU A 24 -0.67 1.12 -6.71
CA LEU A 24 -1.55 1.96 -7.52
C LEU A 24 -0.85 2.59 -8.73
N LEU A 25 0.45 2.37 -8.89
CA LEU A 25 1.23 2.94 -9.98
C LEU A 25 1.19 2.05 -11.22
N ASN A 26 1.17 2.68 -12.39
CA ASN A 26 1.34 2.01 -13.68
C ASN A 26 2.84 1.72 -13.93
N SER A 27 3.15 1.13 -15.08
CA SER A 27 4.53 0.78 -15.46
C SER A 27 5.46 1.99 -15.63
N GLN A 28 4.93 3.20 -15.76
CA GLN A 28 5.68 4.45 -15.82
C GLN A 28 5.88 5.11 -14.45
N GLY A 29 5.34 4.51 -13.37
CA GLY A 29 5.39 5.07 -12.03
C GLY A 29 4.37 6.18 -11.77
N GLU A 30 3.37 6.33 -12.64
CA GLU A 30 2.29 7.31 -12.50
C GLU A 30 1.04 6.63 -11.92
N PRO A 31 0.14 7.37 -11.23
CA PRO A 31 -1.12 6.79 -10.75
C PRO A 31 -1.90 6.16 -11.91
N ASN A 32 -2.30 4.90 -11.76
CA ASN A 32 -3.13 4.24 -12.77
C ASN A 32 -4.58 4.76 -12.69
N PRO A 33 -5.09 5.48 -13.71
CA PRO A 33 -6.43 6.09 -13.66
C PRO A 33 -7.57 5.07 -13.54
N ASP A 34 -7.34 3.80 -13.90
CA ASP A 34 -8.34 2.75 -13.76
C ASP A 34 -8.68 2.47 -12.28
N TYR A 35 -7.75 2.77 -11.37
CA TYR A 35 -7.93 2.52 -9.95
C TYR A 35 -8.62 3.65 -9.19
N PHE A 36 -8.78 4.83 -9.80
CA PHE A 36 -9.36 6.01 -9.14
C PHE A 36 -10.69 6.42 -9.77
N ILE A 37 -11.55 7.07 -8.98
CA ILE A 37 -12.69 7.83 -9.50
C ILE A 37 -12.21 9.19 -10.06
N GLU A 38 -13.15 10.02 -10.51
CA GLU A 38 -12.87 11.27 -11.24
C GLU A 38 -11.97 12.27 -10.47
N ASP A 39 -11.93 12.20 -9.15
CA ASP A 39 -11.12 13.11 -8.32
C ASP A 39 -9.65 12.70 -8.17
N ASN A 40 -9.24 11.58 -8.76
CA ASN A 40 -7.89 11.01 -8.66
C ASN A 40 -7.40 10.76 -7.21
N LEU A 41 -8.32 10.68 -6.25
CA LEU A 41 -8.03 10.45 -4.84
C LEU A 41 -8.73 9.21 -4.31
N HIS A 42 -10.05 9.12 -4.51
CA HIS A 42 -10.81 7.97 -4.05
C HIS A 42 -10.68 6.81 -5.04
N LEU A 43 -10.59 5.61 -4.48
CA LEU A 43 -10.40 4.40 -5.27
C LEU A 43 -11.74 3.86 -5.77
N LYS A 44 -11.71 3.28 -6.96
CA LYS A 44 -12.71 2.32 -7.41
C LYS A 44 -12.47 0.96 -6.75
N GLU A 45 -13.40 0.03 -6.96
CA GLU A 45 -13.28 -1.36 -6.51
C GLU A 45 -11.92 -1.97 -6.87
N GLN A 46 -11.47 -1.80 -8.11
CA GLN A 46 -10.18 -2.30 -8.58
C GLN A 46 -8.98 -1.75 -7.80
N GLY A 47 -9.02 -0.49 -7.37
CA GLY A 47 -7.96 0.11 -6.55
C GLY A 47 -7.94 -0.50 -5.14
N TYR A 48 -9.11 -0.70 -4.54
CA TYR A 48 -9.23 -1.39 -3.26
C TYR A 48 -8.77 -2.85 -3.33
N GLU A 49 -9.02 -3.55 -4.44
CA GLU A 49 -8.50 -4.89 -4.66
C GLU A 49 -6.97 -4.94 -4.62
N GLN A 50 -6.28 -3.95 -5.21
CA GLN A 50 -4.81 -3.89 -5.15
C GLN A 50 -4.32 -3.67 -3.72
N TRP A 51 -4.97 -2.78 -2.96
CA TRP A 51 -4.65 -2.60 -1.54
C TRP A 51 -4.87 -3.87 -0.73
N ASN A 52 -5.99 -4.55 -0.93
CA ASN A 52 -6.30 -5.80 -0.24
C ASN A 52 -5.26 -6.88 -0.50
N LYS A 53 -4.76 -7.00 -1.73
CA LYS A 53 -3.68 -7.96 -2.08
C LYS A 53 -2.40 -7.66 -1.30
N VAL A 54 -1.96 -6.40 -1.27
CA VAL A 54 -0.74 -5.99 -0.56
C VAL A 54 -0.87 -6.24 0.94
N ILE A 55 -1.98 -5.81 1.55
CA ILE A 55 -2.21 -5.95 2.99
C ILE A 55 -2.32 -7.43 3.37
N LYS A 56 -3.03 -8.23 2.58
CA LYS A 56 -3.18 -9.67 2.85
C LYS A 56 -1.85 -10.40 2.74
N PHE A 57 -1.07 -10.14 1.68
CA PHE A 57 0.25 -10.72 1.52
C PHE A 57 1.14 -10.40 2.72
N PHE A 58 1.14 -9.14 3.14
CA PHE A 58 1.90 -8.67 4.28
C PHE A 58 1.52 -9.39 5.59
N LEU A 59 0.23 -9.47 5.91
CA LEU A 59 -0.25 -10.13 7.12
C LEU A 59 0.08 -11.64 7.13
N GLN A 60 -0.01 -12.30 5.97
CA GLN A 60 0.33 -13.71 5.84
C GLN A 60 1.83 -13.97 6.04
N SER A 61 2.69 -13.12 5.47
CA SER A 61 4.15 -13.24 5.68
C SER A 61 4.53 -13.10 7.16
N ASN A 62 3.82 -12.29 7.93
CA ASN A 62 4.10 -12.09 9.35
C ASN A 62 3.58 -13.24 10.24
N GLU A 63 2.55 -13.98 9.81
CA GLU A 63 2.07 -15.18 10.51
C GLU A 63 3.06 -16.36 10.38
N ASP A 64 3.81 -16.42 9.28
CA ASP A 64 4.81 -17.47 9.04
C ASP A 64 6.15 -17.24 9.78
N GLU A 65 6.41 -16.02 10.27
CA GLU A 65 7.62 -15.65 11.03
C GLU A 65 7.44 -15.77 12.56
N SER A 66 6.22 -16.07 13.05
CA SER A 66 5.88 -16.17 14.48
C SER A 66 5.81 -17.58 15.06
#